data_AF-A0A1J8QE15-F1
#
_entry.id   AF-A0A1J8QE15-F1
#
_cell.length_a   1.000
_cell.length_b   1.000
_cell.length_c   1.000
_cell.angle_alpha   90.00
_cell.angle_beta   90.00
_cell.angle_gamma   90.00
#
_symmetry.space_group_name_H-M   'P 1'
#
loop_
_entity.id
_entity.type
_entity.pdbx_description
1 polymer ?
#
loop_
_entity_poly.entity_id
_entity_poly.type
_entity_poly.pdbx_seq_one_letter_code
_entity_poly.pdbx_strand_id
1 'polypeptide(L)'
;MYINPRVDKMTDQGHVTIEAWQHSYPPLDEREYNPRPQDIVFMKKLIGIEDDAALKRHILDVQAKAYKEDKQLHMAHALAGLLSPEPGSVILGAHTGAQEKGVVNQVFRNVEVDMFSHSPESWIAMWDGEVFKKGMVKVEAELREVISDVSSGERYPFLFWSVTRL
;
A
#
# COMPACT_ATOMS: atom_id res chain seq x y z
N MET A 1 -31.31 17.26 9.97
CA MET A 1 -32.46 17.63 9.12
C MET A 1 -31.91 18.38 7.91
N TYR A 2 -32.27 17.94 6.68
CA TYR A 2 -32.02 18.56 5.35
C TYR A 2 -30.55 18.53 4.81
N ILE A 3 -30.15 17.74 3.79
CA ILE A 3 -30.49 17.63 2.32
C ILE A 3 -29.84 18.75 1.48
N ASN A 4 -28.69 18.51 0.81
CA ASN A 4 -28.44 18.17 -0.64
C ASN A 4 -28.36 19.44 -1.56
N PRO A 5 -27.52 19.58 -2.62
CA PRO A 5 -27.62 18.78 -3.85
C PRO A 5 -26.31 18.42 -4.60
N ARG A 6 -26.39 17.30 -5.29
CA ARG A 6 -25.49 16.82 -6.35
C ARG A 6 -25.91 17.43 -7.71
N VAL A 7 -24.91 17.74 -8.54
CA VAL A 7 -24.87 17.78 -10.03
C VAL A 7 -25.68 18.87 -10.76
N ASP A 8 -25.00 19.73 -11.53
CA ASP A 8 -25.29 19.82 -12.97
C ASP A 8 -24.20 20.49 -13.85
N LYS A 9 -24.01 19.87 -15.03
CA LYS A 9 -23.48 20.37 -16.32
C LYS A 9 -21.97 20.28 -16.65
N MET A 10 -21.67 19.24 -17.43
CA MET A 10 -20.68 19.21 -18.51
C MET A 10 -21.06 20.19 -19.65
N THR A 11 -20.07 20.85 -20.26
CA THR A 11 -20.06 21.19 -21.71
C THR A 11 -18.65 21.08 -22.28
N ASP A 12 -18.43 19.93 -22.93
CA ASP A 12 -17.72 19.62 -24.18
C ASP A 12 -16.69 20.59 -24.80
N GLN A 13 -15.42 20.16 -24.85
CA GLN A 13 -14.62 19.83 -26.05
C GLN A 13 -13.10 20.06 -25.83
N GLY A 14 -12.30 19.00 -26.04
CA GLY A 14 -10.87 19.11 -26.31
C GLY A 14 -9.97 18.27 -25.41
N HIS A 15 -9.69 17.03 -25.85
CA HIS A 15 -8.61 16.15 -25.41
C HIS A 15 -8.44 15.90 -23.90
N VAL A 16 -8.90 14.74 -23.43
CA VAL A 16 -8.34 14.16 -22.19
C VAL A 16 -7.00 13.53 -22.54
N THR A 17 -5.91 14.28 -22.35
CA THR A 17 -4.56 13.74 -22.38
C THR A 17 -4.36 12.79 -21.20
N ILE A 18 -3.89 11.57 -21.45
CA ILE A 18 -3.63 10.49 -20.48
C ILE A 18 -2.40 10.80 -19.57
N GLU A 19 -1.93 12.06 -19.48
CA GLU A 19 -0.64 12.40 -18.85
C GLU A 19 -0.71 13.03 -17.44
N ALA A 20 -1.84 12.97 -16.73
CA ALA A 20 -1.96 13.65 -15.42
C ALA A 20 -2.00 12.74 -14.17
N TRP A 21 -1.47 11.51 -14.20
CA TRP A 21 -1.41 10.63 -13.02
C TRP A 21 -0.01 10.48 -12.41
N GLN A 22 0.76 11.58 -12.31
CA GLN A 22 2.04 11.55 -11.58
C GLN A 22 2.20 12.57 -10.44
N HIS A 23 1.24 13.45 -10.18
CA HIS A 23 1.39 14.46 -9.13
C HIS A 23 0.08 14.78 -8.40
N SER A 24 -0.27 13.97 -7.41
CA SER A 24 -0.82 14.41 -6.11
C SER A 24 -1.21 13.20 -5.28
N TYR A 25 -0.27 12.66 -4.51
CA TYR A 25 -0.67 11.90 -3.32
C TYR A 25 -0.90 12.94 -2.22
N PRO A 26 -2.01 12.90 -1.46
CA PRO A 26 -2.16 13.73 -0.28
C PRO A 26 -0.97 13.46 0.66
N PRO A 27 -0.44 14.48 1.34
CA PRO A 27 0.70 14.29 2.22
C PRO A 27 0.32 13.25 3.29
N LEU A 28 1.25 12.34 3.56
CA LEU A 28 1.25 11.60 4.82
C LEU A 28 1.04 12.61 5.94
N ASP A 29 0.04 12.39 6.81
CA ASP A 29 -0.14 13.29 7.94
C ASP A 29 1.09 13.18 8.83
N GLU A 30 1.90 14.24 8.79
CA GLU A 30 3.13 14.36 9.56
C GLU A 30 2.91 14.24 11.07
N ARG A 31 1.67 14.38 11.54
CA ARG A 31 1.28 14.20 12.95
C ARG A 31 1.34 12.74 13.38
N GLU A 32 1.22 11.80 12.44
CA GLU A 32 1.37 10.37 12.71
C GLU A 32 2.84 9.92 12.74
N TYR A 33 3.79 10.80 12.38
CA TYR A 33 5.22 10.56 12.62
C TYR A 33 5.52 10.68 14.12
N ASN A 34 5.40 9.56 14.84
CA ASN A 34 5.62 9.49 16.28
C ASN A 34 6.46 8.26 16.68
N PRO A 35 7.67 8.06 16.11
CA PRO A 35 8.56 6.99 16.56
C PRO A 35 9.04 7.24 18.00
N ARG A 36 9.27 6.17 18.76
CA ARG A 36 9.81 6.31 20.12
C ARG A 36 11.25 6.82 20.04
N PRO A 37 11.76 7.55 21.04
CA PRO A 37 13.13 8.07 21.02
C PRO A 37 14.22 7.01 20.73
N GLN A 38 14.06 5.80 21.28
CA GLN A 38 14.96 4.68 21.01
C GLN A 38 14.94 4.22 19.55
N ASP A 39 13.78 4.29 18.89
CA ASP A 39 13.62 3.91 17.49
C ASP A 39 14.27 4.98 16.59
N ILE A 40 14.19 6.27 16.97
CA ILE A 40 14.91 7.36 16.28
C ILE A 40 16.42 7.09 16.31
N VAL A 41 16.99 6.80 17.48
CA VAL A 41 18.43 6.51 17.60
C VAL A 41 18.83 5.32 16.72
N PHE A 42 18.02 4.26 16.71
CA PHE A 42 18.25 3.10 15.86
C PHE A 42 18.18 3.46 14.37
N MET A 43 17.16 4.22 13.94
CA MET A 43 16.96 4.64 12.56
C MET A 43 18.09 5.54 12.06
N LYS A 44 18.55 6.51 12.88
CA LYS A 44 19.71 7.37 12.55
C LYS A 44 20.94 6.52 12.26
N LYS A 45 21.25 5.59 13.17
CA LYS A 45 22.39 4.68 13.02
C LYS A 45 22.28 3.78 11.79
N LEU A 46 21.07 3.28 11.49
CA LEU A 46 20.83 2.36 10.37
C LEU A 46 20.90 3.08 9.02
N ILE A 47 20.32 4.27 8.93
CA ILE A 47 20.17 5.03 7.68
C ILE A 47 21.38 5.96 7.45
N GLY A 48 22.13 6.27 8.50
CA GLY A 48 23.27 7.20 8.46
C GLY A 48 22.86 8.68 8.37
N ILE A 49 21.62 9.00 8.77
CA ILE A 49 21.10 10.38 8.79
C ILE A 49 20.96 10.81 10.25
N GLU A 50 21.83 11.71 10.71
CA GLU A 50 21.86 12.17 12.11
C GLU A 50 20.88 13.31 12.40
N ASP A 51 20.53 14.11 11.39
CA ASP A 51 19.59 15.22 11.53
C ASP A 51 18.13 14.75 11.59
N ASP A 52 17.39 15.18 12.61
CA ASP A 52 16.01 14.71 12.86
C ASP A 52 15.03 15.11 11.74
N ALA A 53 15.17 16.33 11.21
CA ALA A 53 14.30 16.82 10.15
C ALA A 53 14.56 16.08 8.83
N ALA A 54 15.84 15.84 8.50
CA ALA A 54 16.24 15.04 7.35
C ALA A 54 15.78 13.59 7.49
N LEU A 55 15.90 12.99 8.69
CA LEU A 55 15.43 11.64 8.95
C LEU A 55 13.92 11.52 8.77
N LYS A 56 13.14 12.43 9.38
CA LYS A 56 11.68 12.47 9.23
C LYS A 56 11.28 12.56 7.76
N ARG A 57 11.84 13.51 7.02
CA ARG A 57 11.55 13.69 5.60
C ARG A 57 11.90 12.45 4.78
N HIS A 58 13.03 11.80 5.07
CA HIS A 58 13.42 10.56 4.40
C HIS A 58 12.41 9.43 4.65
N ILE A 59 12.00 9.23 5.90
CA ILE A 59 11.03 8.19 6.27
C ILE A 59 9.69 8.43 5.58
N LEU A 60 9.19 9.66 5.60
CA LEU A 60 7.92 10.02 4.95
C LEU A 60 8.00 9.84 3.43
N ASP A 61 9.13 10.20 2.79
CA ASP A 61 9.32 9.97 1.36
C ASP A 61 9.34 8.46 1.00
N VAL A 62 10.00 7.64 1.82
CA VAL A 62 9.99 6.17 1.65
C VAL A 62 8.58 5.60 1.83
N GLN A 63 7.84 6.07 2.84
CA GLN A 63 6.46 5.65 3.07
C GLN A 63 5.54 6.04 1.90
N ALA A 64 5.65 7.27 1.39
CA ALA A 64 4.86 7.73 0.25
C ALA A 64 5.18 6.93 -1.04
N LYS A 65 6.44 6.51 -1.21
CA LYS A 65 6.82 5.59 -2.28
C LYS A 65 6.12 4.25 -2.15
N ALA A 66 6.05 3.67 -0.95
CA ALA A 66 5.40 2.37 -0.73
C ALA A 66 3.89 2.36 -1.06
N TYR A 67 3.24 3.52 -1.14
CA TYR A 67 1.82 3.62 -1.51
C TYR A 67 1.56 3.58 -3.01
N LYS A 68 2.61 3.52 -3.84
CA LYS A 68 2.50 3.47 -5.30
C LYS A 68 2.58 2.04 -5.82
N GLU A 69 1.79 1.75 -6.85
CA GLU A 69 1.74 0.43 -7.49
C GLU A 69 3.12 -0.08 -7.92
N ASP A 70 3.89 0.74 -8.64
CA ASP A 70 5.20 0.36 -9.18
C ASP A 70 6.20 0.02 -8.06
N LYS A 71 6.07 0.68 -6.90
CA LYS A 71 6.90 0.39 -5.72
C LYS A 71 6.43 -0.83 -4.96
N GLN A 72 5.14 -1.11 -4.91
CA GLN A 72 4.62 -2.36 -4.36
C GLN A 72 5.09 -3.57 -5.19
N LEU A 73 5.09 -3.46 -6.52
CA LEU A 73 5.68 -4.46 -7.40
C LEU A 73 7.18 -4.65 -7.15
N HIS A 74 7.93 -3.54 -7.04
CA HIS A 74 9.37 -3.62 -6.72
C HIS A 74 9.62 -4.34 -5.38
N MET A 75 8.80 -4.05 -4.36
CA MET A 75 8.85 -4.75 -3.08
C MET A 75 8.50 -6.23 -3.22
N ALA A 76 7.52 -6.60 -4.05
CA ALA A 76 7.19 -7.99 -4.31
C ALA A 76 8.36 -8.76 -4.93
N HIS A 77 9.10 -8.16 -5.88
CA HIS A 77 10.34 -8.75 -6.41
C HIS A 77 11.43 -8.90 -5.34
N ALA A 78 11.59 -7.93 -4.44
CA ALA A 78 12.55 -8.04 -3.34
C ALA A 78 12.16 -9.18 -2.37
N LEU A 79 10.88 -9.29 -2.03
CA LEU A 79 10.34 -10.38 -1.20
C LEU A 79 10.49 -11.74 -1.87
N ALA A 80 10.31 -11.82 -3.19
CA ALA A 80 10.53 -13.03 -3.97
C ALA A 80 11.97 -13.55 -3.87
N GLY A 81 12.96 -12.67 -3.69
CA GLY A 81 14.36 -13.05 -3.46
C GLY A 81 14.61 -13.70 -2.10
N LEU A 82 13.71 -13.50 -1.12
CA LEU A 82 13.76 -14.15 0.19
C LEU A 82 13.09 -15.54 0.18
N LEU A 83 12.28 -15.83 -0.83
CA LEU A 83 11.60 -17.12 -0.98
C LEU A 83 12.59 -18.16 -1.53
N SER A 84 12.90 -19.17 -0.72
CA SER A 84 13.72 -20.33 -1.14
C SER A 84 13.19 -20.92 -2.47
N PRO A 85 14.07 -21.37 -3.39
CA PRO A 85 13.66 -21.98 -4.65
C PRO A 85 13.12 -23.41 -4.48
N GLU A 86 13.21 -24.01 -3.29
CA GLU A 86 12.76 -25.38 -3.03
C GLU A 86 11.22 -25.48 -3.10
N PRO A 87 10.65 -26.46 -3.84
CA PRO A 87 9.21 -26.70 -3.89
C PRO A 87 8.60 -26.85 -2.50
N GLY A 88 7.45 -26.23 -2.28
CA GLY A 88 6.77 -26.17 -0.98
C GLY A 88 7.25 -25.08 -0.03
N SER A 89 8.32 -24.34 -0.37
CA SER A 89 8.73 -23.15 0.40
C SER A 89 7.65 -22.07 0.33
N VAL A 90 7.42 -21.36 1.44
CA VAL A 90 6.34 -20.37 1.55
C VAL A 90 6.86 -19.04 2.08
N ILE A 91 6.38 -17.95 1.50
CA ILE A 91 6.37 -16.61 2.10
C ILE A 91 4.91 -16.17 2.26
N LEU A 92 4.61 -15.49 3.36
CA LEU A 92 3.26 -15.02 3.67
C LEU A 92 3.33 -13.62 4.24
N GLY A 93 2.21 -12.91 4.13
CA GLY A 93 2.11 -11.55 4.63
C GLY A 93 0.67 -11.08 4.70
N ALA A 94 0.52 -9.90 5.30
CA ALA A 94 -0.74 -9.19 5.31
C ALA A 94 -0.46 -7.70 5.18
N HIS A 95 -1.32 -7.00 4.44
CA HIS A 95 -1.25 -5.55 4.30
C HIS A 95 -2.63 -5.02 3.94
N THR A 96 -2.77 -3.71 3.95
CA THR A 96 -3.96 -3.05 3.45
C THR A 96 -4.29 -3.47 2.02
N GLY A 97 -5.55 -3.82 1.77
CA GLY A 97 -6.05 -4.19 0.44
C GLY A 97 -7.32 -3.42 0.08
N ALA A 98 -7.90 -3.77 -1.06
CA ALA A 98 -9.18 -3.24 -1.51
C ALA A 98 -10.00 -4.32 -2.22
N GLN A 99 -11.31 -4.11 -2.33
CA GLN A 99 -12.18 -5.04 -3.07
C GLN A 99 -11.84 -5.06 -4.57
N GLU A 100 -11.47 -3.90 -5.11
CA GLU A 100 -11.01 -3.72 -6.49
C GLU A 100 -9.64 -3.06 -6.47
N LYS A 101 -8.76 -3.44 -7.40
CA LYS A 101 -7.44 -2.83 -7.56
C LYS A 101 -7.58 -1.36 -7.92
N GLY A 102 -6.84 -0.50 -7.22
CA GLY A 102 -6.73 0.91 -7.59
C GLY A 102 -6.25 1.78 -6.44
N VAL A 103 -6.20 3.09 -6.71
CA VAL A 103 -6.01 4.09 -5.65
C VAL A 103 -7.31 4.22 -4.89
N VAL A 104 -7.27 3.89 -3.61
CA VAL A 104 -8.41 3.99 -2.70
C VAL A 104 -8.10 5.01 -1.61
N ASN A 105 -9.10 5.82 -1.28
CA ASN A 105 -9.05 6.70 -0.12
C ASN A 105 -9.35 5.85 1.12
N GLN A 106 -8.39 5.76 2.03
CA GLN A 106 -8.54 5.06 3.29
C GLN A 106 -8.44 6.03 4.45
N VAL A 107 -9.27 5.83 5.47
CA VAL A 107 -9.18 6.60 6.71
C VAL A 107 -8.42 5.78 7.72
N PHE A 108 -7.20 6.18 8.07
CA PHE A 108 -6.42 5.60 9.16
C PHE A 108 -6.35 6.60 10.30
N ARG A 109 -6.86 6.25 11.49
CA ARG A 109 -6.83 7.13 12.68
C ARG A 109 -7.39 8.54 12.41
N ASN A 110 -8.49 8.63 11.67
CA ASN A 110 -9.11 9.89 11.20
C ASN A 110 -8.29 10.70 10.17
N VAL A 111 -7.26 10.10 9.57
CA VAL A 111 -6.49 10.70 8.49
C VAL A 111 -6.85 10.01 7.18
N GLU A 112 -7.29 10.79 6.20
CA GLU A 112 -7.50 10.32 4.83
C GLU A 112 -6.15 10.14 4.12
N VAL A 113 -5.93 8.95 3.57
CA VAL A 113 -4.73 8.56 2.85
C VAL A 113 -5.13 7.91 1.54
N ASP A 114 -4.70 8.49 0.42
CA ASP A 114 -4.82 7.82 -0.86
C ASP A 114 -3.64 6.88 -1.05
N MET A 115 -3.94 5.58 -1.16
CA MET A 115 -2.93 4.57 -1.43
C MET A 115 -3.42 3.63 -2.52
N PHE A 116 -2.49 3.20 -3.38
CA PHE A 116 -2.77 2.08 -4.26
C PHE A 116 -2.93 0.81 -3.41
N SER A 117 -4.02 0.09 -3.61
CA SER A 117 -4.32 -1.15 -2.92
C SER A 117 -4.65 -2.24 -3.93
N HIS A 118 -4.09 -3.43 -3.70
CA HIS A 118 -4.43 -4.61 -4.48
C HIS A 118 -5.72 -5.25 -4.00
N SER A 119 -6.51 -5.79 -4.95
CA SER A 119 -7.48 -6.84 -4.68
C SER A 119 -6.81 -8.22 -4.62
N PRO A 120 -7.46 -9.24 -4.03
CA PRO A 120 -6.96 -10.62 -4.06
C PRO A 120 -6.58 -11.08 -5.47
N GLU A 121 -7.42 -10.82 -6.46
CA GLU A 121 -7.22 -11.22 -7.85
C GLU A 121 -6.01 -10.53 -8.46
N SER A 122 -5.86 -9.22 -8.22
CA SER A 122 -4.72 -8.46 -8.74
C SER A 122 -3.41 -8.84 -8.07
N TRP A 123 -3.44 -9.22 -6.79
CA TRP A 123 -2.26 -9.68 -6.05
C TRP A 123 -1.81 -11.04 -6.55
N ILE A 124 -2.76 -11.97 -6.76
CA ILE A 124 -2.50 -13.29 -7.34
C ILE A 124 -1.89 -13.14 -8.74
N ALA A 125 -2.46 -12.31 -9.60
CA ALA A 125 -1.98 -12.10 -10.96
C ALA A 125 -0.57 -11.49 -11.00
N MET A 126 -0.25 -10.57 -10.09
CA MET A 126 1.09 -10.00 -9.97
C MET A 126 2.12 -11.07 -9.59
N TRP A 127 1.84 -11.86 -8.57
CA TRP A 127 2.78 -12.90 -8.10
C TRP A 127 2.92 -14.06 -9.11
N ASP A 128 1.82 -14.56 -9.66
CA ASP A 128 1.77 -15.66 -10.64
C ASP A 128 1.61 -15.15 -12.09
N GLY A 129 2.55 -14.32 -12.54
CA GLY A 129 2.55 -13.81 -13.91
C GLY A 129 3.59 -12.74 -14.16
N GLU A 130 3.79 -11.84 -13.20
CA GLU A 130 4.75 -10.73 -13.31
C GLU A 130 6.01 -10.99 -12.47
N VAL A 131 5.86 -11.29 -11.17
CA VAL A 131 6.98 -11.59 -10.28
C VAL A 131 7.62 -12.93 -10.61
N PHE A 132 6.78 -13.96 -10.78
CA PHE A 132 7.19 -15.24 -11.30
C PHE A 132 6.53 -15.52 -12.64
N LYS A 133 7.19 -16.37 -13.44
CA LYS A 133 6.52 -16.94 -14.61
C LYS A 133 5.28 -17.70 -14.14
N LYS A 134 4.18 -17.52 -14.87
CA LYS A 134 2.91 -18.16 -14.57
C LYS A 134 3.05 -19.68 -14.39
N GLY A 135 2.46 -20.21 -13.32
CA GLY A 135 2.51 -21.62 -12.93
C GLY A 135 3.74 -22.04 -12.11
N MET A 136 4.66 -21.12 -11.78
CA MET A 136 5.84 -21.42 -10.94
C MET A 136 5.57 -21.30 -9.44
N VAL A 137 4.46 -20.68 -9.07
CA VAL A 137 4.04 -20.51 -7.68
C VAL A 137 2.55 -20.73 -7.56
N LYS A 138 2.11 -21.19 -6.39
CA LYS A 138 0.71 -21.11 -5.97
C LYS A 138 0.56 -19.89 -5.08
N VAL A 139 -0.38 -19.01 -5.44
CA VAL A 139 -0.69 -17.81 -4.66
C VAL A 139 -2.10 -17.94 -4.10
N GLU A 140 -2.24 -17.69 -2.81
CA GLU A 140 -3.52 -17.62 -2.12
C GLU A 140 -3.64 -16.22 -1.53
N ALA A 141 -4.78 -15.57 -1.73
CA ALA A 141 -5.04 -14.23 -1.22
C ALA A 141 -6.50 -14.10 -0.82
N GLU A 142 -6.75 -13.45 0.32
CA GLU A 142 -8.08 -13.25 0.89
C GLU A 142 -8.17 -11.86 1.51
N LEU A 143 -9.23 -11.12 1.16
CA LEU A 143 -9.53 -9.83 1.77
C LEU A 143 -10.44 -10.05 2.99
N ARG A 144 -10.06 -9.50 4.14
CA ARG A 144 -10.84 -9.54 5.38
C ARG A 144 -10.97 -8.16 5.99
N GLU A 145 -12.11 -7.87 6.60
CA GLU A 145 -12.26 -6.69 7.45
C GLU A 145 -11.63 -6.95 8.82
N VAL A 146 -10.67 -6.12 9.21
CA VAL A 146 -10.04 -6.15 10.54
C VAL A 146 -10.47 -4.94 11.35
N ILE A 147 -10.82 -5.15 12.61
CA ILE A 147 -11.21 -4.09 13.55
C ILE A 147 -9.92 -3.52 14.15
N SER A 148 -9.63 -2.24 13.92
CA SER A 148 -8.39 -1.61 14.43
C SER A 148 -8.49 -1.22 15.90
N ASP A 149 -9.69 -0.80 16.34
CA ASP A 149 -9.99 -0.39 17.70
C ASP A 149 -11.44 -0.80 18.01
N VAL A 150 -11.60 -1.63 19.04
CA VAL A 150 -12.91 -2.15 19.48
C VAL A 150 -13.82 -1.01 19.95
N SER A 151 -13.25 0.13 20.37
CA SER A 151 -13.99 1.29 20.83
C SER A 151 -14.48 2.20 19.70
N SER A 152 -13.76 2.30 18.58
CA SER A 152 -14.19 3.09 17.40
C SER A 152 -15.07 2.28 16.45
N GLY A 153 -14.92 0.95 16.44
CA GLY A 153 -15.63 0.06 15.50
C GLY A 153 -15.16 0.20 14.05
N GLU A 154 -14.07 0.94 13.81
CA GLU A 154 -13.52 1.13 12.47
C GLU A 154 -12.97 -0.17 11.90
N ARG A 155 -13.39 -0.47 10.67
CA ARG A 155 -13.01 -1.67 9.93
C ARG A 155 -12.13 -1.32 8.75
N TYR A 156 -11.09 -2.11 8.58
CA TYR A 156 -10.08 -1.91 7.55
C TYR A 156 -9.97 -3.15 6.67
N PRO A 157 -10.03 -3.00 5.34
CA PRO A 157 -9.80 -4.11 4.43
C PRO A 157 -8.31 -4.50 4.46
N PHE A 158 -8.03 -5.70 4.95
CA PHE A 158 -6.70 -6.29 5.01
C PHE A 158 -6.62 -7.49 4.07
N LEU A 159 -5.63 -7.48 3.20
CA LEU A 159 -5.30 -8.57 2.29
C LEU A 159 -4.29 -9.50 2.96
N PHE A 160 -4.73 -10.70 3.28
CA PHE A 160 -3.90 -11.81 3.75
C PHE A 160 -3.50 -12.67 2.58
N TRP A 161 -2.24 -13.10 2.52
CA TRP A 161 -1.76 -13.85 1.37
C TRP A 161 -0.60 -14.79 1.69
N SER A 162 -0.43 -15.80 0.84
CA SER A 162 0.73 -16.69 0.79
C SER A 162 1.17 -16.93 -0.64
N VAL A 163 2.48 -17.17 -0.83
CA VAL A 163 3.10 -17.57 -2.09
C VAL A 163 3.93 -18.82 -1.81
N THR A 164 3.56 -19.93 -2.45
CA THR A 164 4.20 -21.23 -2.29
C THR A 164 4.95 -21.58 -3.57
N ARG A 165 6.21 -22.02 -3.46
CA ARG A 165 6.94 -22.61 -4.58
C ARG A 165 6.30 -23.92 -5.05
N LEU A 166 6.17 -24.07 -6.36
CA LEU A 166 5.75 -25.32 -7.00
C LEU A 166 6.94 -26.12 -7.50
#